data_AF-A0AAV8XKB9-F1
#
_entry.id   AF-A0AAV8XKB9-F1
#
_cell.length_a   1.000
_cell.length_b   1.000
_cell.length_c   1.000
_cell.angle_alpha   90.00
_cell.angle_beta   90.00
_cell.angle_gamma   90.00
#
_symmetry.space_group_name_H-M   'P 1'
#
loop_
_entity.id
_entity.type
_entity.pdbx_description
1 polymer ?
#
loop_
_entity_poly.entity_id
_entity_poly.type
_entity_poly.pdbx_seq_one_letter_code
_entity_poly.pdbx_strand_id
1 'polypeptide(L)'
;IEVCRACETGQTKQGCLIRNLVCSCGFGCISDYRYDNFQECQNALKGKKKDICKTNNPCLHNGSCIQISQQPGYKCRCEGTGYFGLRCSRETKKILSYKEMV
;
A
#
# COMPACT_ATOMS: atom_id res chain seq x y z
N ILE A 1 11.08 -31.35 2.73
CA ILE A 1 10.91 -30.44 3.88
C ILE A 1 9.74 -29.53 3.55
N GLU A 2 8.57 -29.84 4.10
CA GLU A 2 7.39 -28.98 3.96
C GLU A 2 7.50 -27.88 5.02
N VAL A 3 7.76 -26.65 4.57
CA VAL A 3 7.83 -25.51 5.49
C VAL A 3 6.40 -25.16 5.87
N CYS A 4 5.99 -25.52 7.09
CA CYS A 4 4.76 -25.00 7.68
C CYS A 4 4.90 -23.48 7.79
N ARG A 5 4.30 -22.75 6.84
CA ARG A 5 4.20 -21.29 6.87
C ARG A 5 3.18 -20.88 7.92
N ALA A 6 3.58 -20.94 9.19
CA ALA A 6 2.83 -20.31 10.26
C ALA A 6 3.02 -18.78 10.16
N CYS A 7 1.98 -18.02 10.51
CA CYS A 7 2.12 -16.58 10.66
C CYS A 7 3.07 -16.28 11.82
N GLU A 8 3.81 -15.17 11.76
CA GLU A 8 4.53 -14.67 12.94
C GLU A 8 3.51 -14.27 14.03
N THR A 9 3.94 -14.28 15.30
CA THR A 9 3.08 -13.93 16.44
C THR A 9 2.49 -12.53 16.25
N GLY A 10 1.16 -12.45 16.21
CA GLY A 10 0.43 -11.18 15.99
C GLY A 10 0.20 -10.80 14.52
N GLN A 11 0.72 -11.56 13.56
CA GLN A 11 0.49 -11.31 12.13
C GLN A 11 -0.73 -12.05 11.57
N THR A 12 -1.78 -12.20 12.36
CA THR A 12 -3.06 -12.76 11.92
C THR A 12 -4.10 -11.66 11.80
N LYS A 13 -4.89 -11.68 10.73
CA LYS A 13 -6.08 -10.83 10.58
C LYS A 13 -7.23 -11.60 9.99
N GLN A 14 -8.44 -11.06 10.17
CA GLN A 14 -9.55 -11.39 9.30
C GLN A 14 -9.39 -10.61 7.99
N GLY A 15 -9.64 -11.25 6.86
CA GLY A 15 -9.61 -10.57 5.57
C GLY A 15 -10.16 -11.45 4.45
N CYS A 16 -9.99 -10.98 3.22
CA CYS A 16 -10.38 -11.67 2.00
C CYS A 16 -9.24 -11.71 0.98
N LEU A 17 -9.24 -12.74 0.15
CA LEU A 17 -8.28 -12.93 -0.93
C LEU A 17 -8.97 -13.60 -2.12
N ILE A 18 -8.38 -13.46 -3.31
CA ILE A 18 -8.88 -14.12 -4.51
C ILE A 18 -8.16 -15.47 -4.66
N ARG A 19 -8.91 -16.56 -4.67
CA ARG A 19 -8.44 -17.91 -5.00
C ARG A 19 -9.34 -18.47 -6.07
N ASN A 20 -8.76 -18.98 -7.16
CA ASN A 20 -9.50 -19.57 -8.29
C ASN A 20 -10.63 -18.65 -8.80
N LEU A 21 -10.34 -17.35 -8.97
CA LEU A 21 -11.31 -16.31 -9.41
C LEU A 21 -12.53 -16.12 -8.49
N VAL A 22 -12.47 -16.62 -7.26
CA VAL A 22 -13.52 -16.44 -6.24
C VAL A 22 -12.93 -15.74 -5.02
N CYS A 23 -13.74 -14.90 -4.38
CA CYS A 23 -13.38 -14.27 -3.11
C CYS A 23 -13.56 -15.25 -1.96
N SER A 24 -12.48 -15.54 -1.25
CA SER A 24 -12.47 -16.33 -0.03
C SER A 24 -12.11 -15.42 1.14
N CYS A 25 -12.93 -15.43 2.19
CA CYS A 25 -12.69 -14.65 3.41
C CYS A 25 -12.53 -15.56 4.61
N GLY A 26 -11.71 -15.15 5.58
CA GLY A 26 -11.45 -15.91 6.78
C GLY A 26 -10.41 -15.26 7.68
N PHE A 27 -9.89 -16.04 8.62
CA PHE A 27 -8.75 -15.68 9.48
C PHE A 27 -7.47 -16.35 8.97
N GLY A 28 -6.32 -15.75 9.24
CA GLY A 28 -5.01 -16.24 8.79
C GLY A 28 -4.01 -15.09 8.64
N CYS A 29 -2.92 -15.30 7.90
CA CYS A 29 -1.81 -14.36 7.90
C CYS A 29 -2.17 -13.05 7.20
N ILE A 30 -1.69 -11.93 7.74
CA ILE A 30 -1.83 -10.60 7.13
C ILE A 30 -1.30 -10.59 5.68
N SER A 31 -0.20 -11.31 5.44
CA SER A 31 0.43 -11.47 4.12
C SER A 31 -0.44 -12.18 3.08
N ASP A 32 -1.36 -13.07 3.50
CA ASP A 32 -2.22 -13.82 2.61
C ASP A 32 -3.47 -13.01 2.19
N TYR A 33 -3.96 -12.15 3.08
CA TYR A 33 -5.20 -11.40 2.89
C TYR A 33 -4.95 -10.03 2.24
N ARG A 34 -5.11 -9.99 0.91
CA ARG A 34 -4.98 -8.78 0.08
C ARG A 34 -6.13 -7.78 0.17
N TYR A 35 -7.27 -8.15 0.73
CA TYR A 35 -8.45 -7.29 0.85
C TYR A 35 -8.98 -7.37 2.28
N ASP A 36 -9.50 -6.28 2.81
CA ASP A 36 -9.95 -6.26 4.21
C ASP A 36 -11.41 -6.73 4.33
N ASN A 37 -12.18 -6.69 3.24
CA ASN A 37 -13.56 -7.15 3.21
C ASN A 37 -13.95 -7.76 1.86
N PHE A 38 -15.08 -8.47 1.86
CA PHE A 38 -15.59 -9.19 0.69
C PHE A 38 -15.97 -8.24 -0.46
N GLN A 39 -16.50 -7.05 -0.14
CA GLN A 39 -16.90 -6.06 -1.13
C GLN A 39 -15.69 -5.55 -1.94
N GLU A 40 -14.58 -5.25 -1.26
CA GLU A 40 -13.33 -4.84 -1.89
C GLU A 40 -12.77 -5.95 -2.79
N CYS A 41 -12.77 -7.18 -2.29
CA CYS A 41 -12.36 -8.35 -3.07
C CYS A 41 -13.23 -8.54 -4.32
N GLN A 42 -14.56 -8.43 -4.19
CA GLN A 42 -15.48 -8.55 -5.32
C GLN A 42 -15.28 -7.43 -6.35
N ASN A 43 -15.04 -6.21 -5.89
CA ASN A 43 -14.77 -5.09 -6.78
C ASN A 43 -13.49 -5.36 -7.58
N ALA A 44 -12.46 -5.92 -6.94
CA ALA A 44 -11.24 -6.34 -7.63
C ALA A 44 -11.49 -7.47 -8.66
N LEU A 45 -12.32 -8.48 -8.32
CA LEU A 45 -12.71 -9.54 -9.28
C LEU A 45 -13.47 -8.99 -10.49
N LYS A 46 -14.37 -8.02 -10.28
CA LYS A 46 -15.18 -7.40 -11.33
C LYS A 46 -14.41 -6.34 -12.14
N GLY A 47 -13.12 -6.13 -11.86
CA GLY A 47 -12.33 -5.08 -12.50
C GLY A 47 -12.76 -3.65 -12.11
N LYS A 48 -13.62 -3.49 -11.10
CA LYS A 48 -14.07 -2.19 -10.58
C LYS A 48 -13.04 -1.62 -9.61
N LYS A 49 -11.78 -1.52 -10.04
CA LYS A 49 -10.72 -0.93 -9.22
C LYS A 49 -10.86 0.59 -9.29
N LYS A 50 -11.43 1.19 -8.24
CA LYS A 50 -11.52 2.65 -8.11
C LYS A 50 -10.11 3.23 -8.18
N ASP A 51 -9.86 4.08 -9.17
CA ASP A 51 -8.57 4.75 -9.30
C ASP A 51 -8.40 5.72 -8.12
N ILE A 52 -7.59 5.28 -7.14
CA ILE A 52 -7.34 6.03 -5.91
C ILE A 52 -6.67 7.37 -6.25
N CYS A 53 -5.75 7.37 -7.20
CA CYS A 53 -5.03 8.57 -7.62
C CYS A 53 -5.95 9.60 -8.28
N LYS A 54 -6.98 9.15 -9.02
CA LYS A 54 -7.96 10.05 -9.63
C LYS A 54 -9.04 10.51 -8.66
N THR A 55 -9.49 9.63 -7.76
CA THR A 55 -10.66 9.95 -6.92
C THR A 55 -10.29 10.69 -5.64
N ASN A 56 -9.15 10.35 -5.02
CA ASN A 56 -8.68 10.97 -3.80
C ASN A 56 -7.16 10.83 -3.72
N ASN A 57 -6.43 11.71 -4.42
CA ASN A 57 -4.98 11.65 -4.48
C ASN A 57 -4.39 11.70 -3.05
N PRO A 58 -3.77 10.61 -2.57
CA PRO A 58 -3.26 10.54 -1.22
C PRO A 58 -1.90 11.22 -1.06
N CYS A 59 -1.19 11.55 -2.14
CA CYS A 59 0.16 12.11 -2.09
C CYS A 59 0.11 13.60 -1.76
N LEU A 60 0.85 14.02 -0.72
CA LEU A 60 0.96 15.40 -0.29
C LEU A 60 2.14 16.11 -1.00
N HIS A 61 2.24 17.43 -0.81
CA HIS A 61 3.34 18.27 -1.28
C HIS A 61 3.69 18.06 -2.76
N ASN A 62 2.66 17.96 -3.60
CA ASN A 62 2.77 17.78 -5.04
C ASN A 62 3.47 16.47 -5.48
N GLY A 63 3.46 15.44 -4.62
CA GLY A 63 3.94 14.10 -4.98
C GLY A 63 3.08 13.44 -6.06
N SER A 64 3.72 12.71 -6.98
CA SER A 64 3.01 12.00 -8.06
C SER A 64 2.42 10.68 -7.55
N CYS A 65 1.11 10.50 -7.72
CA CYS A 65 0.43 9.27 -7.36
C CYS A 65 0.46 8.24 -8.50
N ILE A 66 0.76 6.99 -8.15
CA ILE A 66 0.72 5.84 -9.05
C ILE A 66 -0.19 4.79 -8.44
N GLN A 67 -1.21 4.35 -9.17
CA GLN A 67 -2.05 3.24 -8.74
C GLN A 67 -1.26 1.92 -8.89
N ILE A 68 -1.26 1.11 -7.84
CA ILE A 68 -0.58 -0.19 -7.81
C ILE A 68 -1.54 -1.30 -7.42
N SER A 69 -1.15 -2.55 -7.70
CA SER A 69 -2.00 -3.71 -7.40
C SER A 69 -1.95 -4.18 -5.95
N GLN A 70 -0.90 -3.81 -5.23
CA GLN A 70 -0.64 -4.22 -3.84
C GLN A 70 -1.23 -3.21 -2.87
N GLN A 71 -1.62 -3.63 -1.66
CA GLN A 71 -2.06 -2.71 -0.60
C GLN A 71 -0.95 -1.70 -0.27
N PRO A 72 -1.26 -0.40 -0.09
CA PRO A 72 -2.59 0.21 0.06
C PRO A 72 -3.29 0.59 -1.27
N GLY A 73 -2.82 0.10 -2.41
CA GLY A 73 -3.40 0.35 -3.74
C GLY A 73 -2.80 1.56 -4.46
N TYR A 74 -1.86 2.27 -3.84
CA TYR A 74 -1.15 3.38 -4.44
C TYR A 74 0.31 3.46 -3.97
N LYS A 75 1.13 4.19 -4.72
CA LYS A 75 2.49 4.61 -4.35
C LYS A 75 2.68 6.08 -4.71
N CYS A 76 3.32 6.84 -3.81
CA CYS A 76 3.70 8.22 -4.08
C CYS A 76 5.17 8.31 -4.51
N ARG A 77 5.46 9.05 -5.59
CA ARG A 77 6.80 9.53 -5.91
C ARG A 77 6.97 10.94 -5.36
N CYS A 78 7.91 11.10 -4.42
CA CYS A 78 8.18 12.36 -3.73
C CYS A 78 9.48 13.05 -4.24
N GLU A 79 10.11 12.53 -5.29
CA GLU A 79 11.32 13.12 -5.86
C GLU A 79 11.05 14.56 -6.31
N GLY A 80 11.98 15.47 -5.98
CA GLY A 80 11.85 16.90 -6.29
C GLY A 80 10.90 17.69 -5.38
N THR A 81 10.17 17.05 -4.45
CA THR A 81 9.26 17.79 -3.53
C THR A 81 9.97 18.25 -2.26
N GLY A 82 11.08 17.63 -1.88
CA GLY A 82 11.73 17.85 -0.57
C GLY A 82 11.03 17.11 0.59
N TYR A 83 10.11 16.19 0.26
CA TYR A 83 9.40 15.36 1.24
C TYR A 83 9.62 13.87 0.95
N PHE A 84 9.36 13.02 1.95
CA PHE A 84 9.47 11.58 1.86
C PHE A 84 8.37 10.87 2.67
N GLY A 85 8.35 9.54 2.59
CA GLY A 85 7.37 8.66 3.25
C GLY A 85 6.22 8.26 2.32
N LEU A 86 5.31 7.40 2.83
CA LEU A 86 4.24 6.77 2.05
C LEU A 86 3.36 7.78 1.30
N ARG A 87 3.09 8.93 1.92
CA ARG A 87 2.24 10.01 1.39
C ARG A 87 3.01 11.30 1.14
N CYS A 88 4.34 11.26 1.10
CA CYS A 88 5.20 12.45 1.04
C CYS A 88 4.94 13.46 2.17
N SER A 89 4.61 13.01 3.38
CA SER A 89 4.24 13.89 4.50
C SER A 89 5.42 14.36 5.36
N ARG A 90 6.61 13.77 5.21
CA ARG A 90 7.77 14.03 6.07
C ARG A 90 8.77 14.89 5.34
N GLU A 91 9.19 16.00 5.92
CA GLU A 91 10.22 16.86 5.33
C GLU A 91 11.58 16.18 5.37
N THR A 92 12.27 16.16 4.23
CA THR A 92 13.71 15.88 4.25
C THR A 92 14.37 17.06 4.94
N LYS A 93 14.97 16.85 6.12
CA LYS A 93 15.90 17.84 6.66
C LYS A 93 17.02 17.98 5.63
N LYS A 94 16.97 19.03 4.81
CA LYS A 94 18.17 19.49 4.11
C LYS A 94 19.13 19.83 5.25
N ILE A 95 20.05 18.94 5.55
CA ILE A 95 21.21 19.33 6.34
C ILE A 95 21.79 20.50 5.55
N LEU A 96 21.78 21.68 6.17
CA LEU A 96 22.60 22.83 5.79
C LEU A 96 24.07 22.35 5.77
N SER A 97 24.48 21.67 4.70
CA SER A 97 25.75 20.93 4.66
C SER A 97 26.52 21.11 3.35
N TYR A 98 26.28 22.19 2.61
CA TYR A 98 27.20 22.58 1.51
C TYR A 98 27.46 24.09 1.38
N LYS A 99 27.05 24.92 2.36
CA LYS A 99 27.28 26.37 2.32
C LYS A 99 27.79 26.98 3.64
N GLU A 100 28.48 26.19 4.46
CA GLU A 100 29.30 26.68 5.59
C GLU A 100 30.68 26.01 5.62
N MET A 101 31.23 25.65 4.45
CA MET A 101 32.62 25.17 4.31
C MET A 101 33.37 25.86 3.15
N VAL A 102 33.03 27.13 2.88
CA VAL A 102 33.91 28.04 2.13
C VAL A 102 33.98 29.37 2.86
#